data_AF-A0A8B8QAZ0-F1
#
_entry.id   AF-A0A8B8QAZ0-F1
#
_cell.length_a   1.000
_cell.length_b   1.000
_cell.length_c   1.000
_cell.angle_alpha   90.00
_cell.angle_beta   90.00
_cell.angle_gamma   90.00
#
_symmetry.space_group_name_H-M   'P 1'
#
loop_
_entity.id
_entity.type
_entity.pdbx_description
1 polymer ?
#
loop_
_entity_poly.entity_id
_entity_poly.type
_entity_poly.pdbx_seq_one_letter_code
_entity_poly.pdbx_strand_id
1 'polypeptide(L)'
;MYILIFFKDYALSKWCLRELTCMVECTSQSTGKEILPIFYDVDPSDVKLETELYKSALGKHEEEHGYALAKPWKEALATVARIKGWHIKDQRQGKVIKDIIQKIMQKITMRKRYLPTNLVGIDDRIEAIKKLLNCDASDVRFVVIHGIGGIGKTTLAKVVFNQLSSI
;
A
#
# COMPACT_ATOMS: atom_id res chain seq x y z
N MET A 1 -1.72 2.13 0.70
CA MET A 1 -0.27 2.31 0.56
C MET A 1 0.22 1.05 -0.10
N TYR A 2 0.88 1.18 -1.24
CA TYR A 2 1.49 0.08 -1.97
C TYR A 2 3.00 0.25 -1.88
N ILE A 3 3.71 -0.84 -1.59
CA ILE A 3 5.17 -0.86 -1.58
C ILE A 3 5.59 -1.57 -2.86
N LEU A 4 6.31 -0.88 -3.72
CA LEU A 4 6.79 -1.42 -4.98
C LEU A 4 8.30 -1.61 -4.88
N ILE A 5 8.78 -2.80 -5.17
CA ILE A 5 10.20 -3.12 -5.17
C ILE A 5 10.62 -3.39 -6.62
N PHE A 6 11.30 -2.42 -7.22
CA PHE A 6 11.93 -2.57 -8.51
C PHE A 6 13.26 -3.29 -8.34
N PHE A 7 13.51 -4.27 -9.21
CA PHE A 7 14.75 -5.04 -9.27
C PHE A 7 15.06 -5.34 -10.73
N LYS A 8 16.27 -5.80 -11.01
CA LYS A 8 16.81 -5.91 -12.37
C LYS A 8 15.88 -6.56 -13.40
N ASP A 9 15.17 -7.61 -13.00
CA ASP A 9 14.31 -8.42 -13.87
C ASP A 9 12.80 -8.11 -13.70
N TYR A 10 12.43 -7.05 -12.97
CA TYR A 10 11.03 -6.70 -12.70
C TYR A 10 10.22 -6.58 -14.00
N ALA A 11 10.79 -5.92 -15.01
CA ALA A 11 10.13 -5.68 -16.29
C ALA A 11 10.04 -6.91 -17.20
N LEU A 12 10.71 -8.03 -16.87
CA LEU A 12 10.54 -9.31 -17.57
C LEU A 12 9.26 -10.03 -17.11
N SER A 13 8.71 -9.67 -15.96
CA SER A 13 7.50 -10.28 -15.41
C SER A 13 6.25 -9.50 -15.83
N LYS A 14 5.49 -10.10 -16.75
CA LYS A 14 4.15 -9.65 -17.12
C LYS A 14 3.24 -9.44 -15.90
N TRP A 15 3.37 -10.28 -14.88
CA TRP A 15 2.55 -10.18 -13.68
C TRP A 15 2.90 -8.92 -12.87
N CYS A 16 4.21 -8.67 -12.65
CA CYS A 16 4.68 -7.46 -11.97
C CYS A 16 4.27 -6.17 -12.70
N LEU A 17 4.27 -6.17 -14.03
CA LEU A 17 3.82 -5.02 -14.83
C LEU A 17 2.30 -4.82 -14.77
N ARG A 18 1.50 -5.89 -14.75
CA ARG A 18 0.05 -5.82 -14.56
C ARG A 18 -0.32 -5.28 -13.19
N GLU A 19 0.33 -5.78 -12.13
CA GLU A 19 0.11 -5.29 -10.77
C GLU A 19 0.47 -3.81 -10.65
N LEU A 20 1.60 -3.39 -11.24
CA LEU A 20 2.02 -1.99 -11.28
C LEU A 20 0.94 -1.08 -11.89
N THR A 21 0.42 -1.43 -13.06
CA THR A 21 -0.64 -0.63 -13.71
C THR A 21 -1.89 -0.56 -12.85
N CYS A 22 -2.31 -1.68 -12.25
CA CYS A 22 -3.46 -1.71 -11.35
C CYS A 22 -3.25 -0.83 -10.11
N MET A 23 -2.05 -0.83 -9.52
CA MET A 23 -1.74 0.04 -8.37
C MET A 23 -1.76 1.52 -8.74
N VAL A 24 -1.24 1.88 -9.92
CA VAL A 24 -1.27 3.26 -10.43
C VAL A 24 -2.71 3.72 -10.65
N GLU A 25 -3.54 2.91 -11.30
CA GLU A 25 -4.97 3.19 -11.50
C GLU A 25 -5.73 3.31 -10.18
N CYS A 26 -5.52 2.37 -9.25
CA CYS A 26 -6.13 2.42 -7.93
C CYS A 26 -5.74 3.68 -7.15
N THR A 27 -4.54 4.19 -7.37
CA THR A 27 -4.03 5.38 -6.68
C THR A 27 -4.57 6.67 -7.30
N SER A 28 -4.82 6.71 -8.61
CA SER A 28 -5.44 7.88 -9.26
C SER A 28 -6.93 8.03 -8.91
N GLN A 29 -7.62 6.94 -8.60
CA GLN A 29 -9.06 6.93 -8.28
C GLN A 29 -9.39 7.16 -6.79
N SER A 30 -8.39 7.25 -5.89
CA SER A 30 -8.62 7.30 -4.44
C SER A 30 -7.67 8.24 -3.71
N THR A 31 -8.21 9.14 -2.88
CA THR A 31 -7.46 10.18 -2.14
C THR A 31 -6.71 9.71 -0.90
N GLY A 32 -6.65 8.40 -0.64
CA GLY A 32 -5.96 7.83 0.54
C GLY A 32 -4.93 6.73 0.24
N LYS A 33 -4.74 6.41 -1.05
CA LYS A 33 -3.73 5.45 -1.51
C LYS A 33 -2.50 6.20 -1.99
N GLU A 34 -1.35 5.57 -1.81
CA GLU A 34 -0.07 6.11 -2.23
C GLU A 34 0.86 4.96 -2.58
N ILE A 35 1.83 5.24 -3.43
CA ILE A 35 2.84 4.28 -3.89
C ILE A 35 4.18 4.69 -3.29
N LEU A 36 4.88 3.72 -2.72
CA LEU A 36 6.21 3.86 -2.13
C LEU A 36 7.19 3.00 -2.93
N PRO A 37 7.94 3.59 -3.89
CA PRO A 37 8.89 2.84 -4.69
C PRO A 37 10.22 2.62 -3.94
N ILE A 38 10.75 1.41 -4.07
CA ILE A 38 12.05 0.95 -3.60
C ILE A 38 12.80 0.44 -4.83
N PHE A 39 13.98 0.98 -5.08
CA PHE A 39 14.85 0.62 -6.20
C PHE A 39 15.96 -0.27 -5.65
N TYR A 40 15.81 -1.59 -5.79
CA TYR A 40 16.74 -2.61 -5.32
C TYR A 40 17.71 -3.02 -6.43
N ASP A 41 18.97 -2.63 -6.30
CA ASP A 41 20.03 -2.86 -7.29
C ASP A 41 19.66 -2.40 -8.72
N VAL A 42 18.82 -1.36 -8.79
CA VAL A 42 18.42 -0.66 -10.02
C VAL A 42 18.40 0.83 -9.75
N ASP A 43 18.57 1.62 -10.80
CA ASP A 43 18.47 3.08 -10.74
C ASP A 43 17.07 3.52 -11.21
N PRO A 44 16.48 4.60 -10.65
CA PRO A 44 15.24 5.15 -11.18
C PRO A 44 15.31 5.51 -12.66
N SER A 45 16.48 5.86 -13.19
CA SER A 45 16.67 6.06 -14.64
C SER A 45 16.33 4.80 -15.44
N ASP A 46 16.62 3.60 -14.92
CA ASP A 46 16.20 2.34 -15.54
C ASP A 46 14.67 2.24 -15.60
N VAL A 47 13.99 2.58 -14.48
CA VAL A 47 12.53 2.54 -14.37
C VAL A 47 11.85 3.65 -15.18
N LYS A 48 12.51 4.81 -15.34
CA LYS A 48 12.08 5.89 -16.24
C LYS A 48 12.21 5.55 -17.72
N LEU A 49 12.79 4.38 -18.03
CA LEU A 49 13.12 3.98 -19.39
C LEU A 49 14.15 4.92 -20.04
N GLU A 50 15.08 5.47 -19.24
CA GLU A 50 16.20 6.23 -19.76
C GLU A 50 17.32 5.28 -20.21
N THR A 51 17.41 4.09 -19.62
CA THR A 51 18.38 3.03 -19.96
C THR A 51 17.74 1.85 -20.70
N GLU A 52 18.57 0.94 -21.20
CA GLU A 52 18.12 -0.25 -21.92
C GLU A 52 17.57 -1.38 -21.02
N LEU A 53 17.77 -1.30 -19.70
CA LEU A 53 17.46 -2.40 -18.79
C LEU A 53 15.98 -2.81 -18.87
N TYR A 54 15.07 -1.86 -18.67
CA TYR A 54 13.64 -2.13 -18.78
C TYR A 54 13.09 -1.92 -20.20
N LYS A 55 13.72 -1.07 -21.02
CA LYS A 55 13.31 -0.87 -22.42
C LYS A 55 13.33 -2.18 -23.20
N SER A 56 14.42 -2.95 -23.08
CA SER A 56 14.57 -4.22 -23.80
C SER A 56 13.50 -5.25 -23.40
N ALA A 57 13.21 -5.36 -22.09
CA ALA A 57 12.15 -6.22 -21.57
C ALA A 57 10.76 -5.82 -22.08
N LEU A 58 10.45 -4.51 -22.09
CA LEU A 58 9.18 -4.00 -22.60
C LEU A 58 9.05 -4.15 -24.12
N GLY A 59 10.16 -4.06 -24.86
CA GLY A 59 10.19 -4.32 -26.31
C GLY A 59 9.79 -5.75 -26.62
N LYS A 60 10.36 -6.74 -25.92
CA LYS A 60 9.98 -8.15 -26.06
C LYS A 60 8.50 -8.38 -25.77
N HIS A 61 8.00 -7.80 -24.69
CA HIS A 61 6.57 -7.89 -24.36
C HIS A 61 5.67 -7.24 -25.41
N GLU A 62 6.09 -6.14 -26.01
CA GLU A 62 5.37 -5.48 -27.09
C GLU A 62 5.32 -6.35 -28.36
N GLU A 63 6.43 -7.01 -28.71
CA GLU A 63 6.48 -7.97 -29.83
C GLU A 63 5.59 -9.20 -29.58
N GLU A 64 5.62 -9.75 -28.35
CA GLU A 64 4.90 -10.99 -28.00
C GLU A 64 3.40 -10.77 -27.72
N HIS A 65 3.01 -9.60 -27.25
CA HIS A 65 1.66 -9.34 -26.73
C HIS A 65 0.97 -8.11 -27.34
N GLY A 66 1.68 -7.36 -28.17
CA GLY A 66 1.17 -6.19 -28.85
C GLY A 66 1.30 -4.88 -28.07
N TYR A 67 1.40 -3.79 -28.82
CA TYR A 67 1.55 -2.42 -28.32
C TYR A 67 0.46 -2.01 -27.32
N ALA A 68 -0.79 -2.39 -27.57
CA ALA A 68 -1.93 -2.01 -26.72
C ALA A 68 -1.78 -2.51 -25.27
N LEU A 69 -1.10 -3.63 -25.08
CA LEU A 69 -0.90 -4.24 -23.77
C LEU A 69 0.39 -3.73 -23.09
N ALA A 70 1.44 -3.42 -23.87
CA ALA A 70 2.69 -2.89 -23.35
C ALA A 70 2.63 -1.38 -23.03
N LYS A 71 1.79 -0.61 -23.71
CA LYS A 71 1.67 0.85 -23.52
C LYS A 71 1.27 1.23 -22.08
N PRO A 72 0.24 0.65 -21.45
CA PRO A 72 -0.11 0.95 -20.05
C PRO A 72 1.02 0.63 -19.06
N TRP A 73 1.87 -0.36 -19.37
CA TRP A 73 3.01 -0.71 -18.54
C TRP A 73 4.11 0.36 -18.60
N LYS A 74 4.42 0.85 -19.81
CA LYS A 74 5.36 1.97 -20.01
C LYS A 74 4.90 3.23 -19.27
N GLU A 75 3.62 3.56 -19.37
CA GLU A 75 3.03 4.72 -18.71
C GLU A 75 3.04 4.59 -17.18
N ALA A 76 2.73 3.40 -16.67
CA ALA A 76 2.75 3.13 -15.23
C ALA A 76 4.17 3.19 -14.66
N LEU A 77 5.17 2.63 -15.35
CA LEU A 77 6.59 2.73 -14.98
C LEU A 77 7.05 4.19 -14.93
N ALA A 78 6.77 4.96 -15.99
CA ALA A 78 7.11 6.39 -16.05
C ALA A 78 6.43 7.21 -14.94
N THR A 79 5.20 6.85 -14.59
CA THR A 79 4.45 7.50 -13.49
C THR A 79 5.13 7.23 -12.14
N VAL A 80 5.41 5.97 -11.83
CA VAL A 80 6.01 5.59 -10.54
C VAL A 80 7.46 6.05 -10.43
N ALA A 81 8.21 6.06 -11.52
CA ALA A 81 9.61 6.49 -11.51
C ALA A 81 9.81 7.99 -11.22
N ARG A 82 8.74 8.80 -11.28
CA ARG A 82 8.74 10.21 -10.84
C ARG A 82 8.48 10.37 -9.35
N ILE A 83 8.01 9.32 -8.67
CA ILE A 83 7.76 9.34 -7.23
C ILE A 83 9.10 9.18 -6.51
N LYS A 84 9.36 10.04 -5.51
CA LYS A 84 10.55 9.91 -4.65
C LYS A 84 10.50 8.57 -3.91
N GLY A 85 11.56 7.77 -4.04
CA GLY A 85 11.69 6.46 -3.43
C GLY A 85 13.03 6.25 -2.73
N TRP A 86 13.27 5.01 -2.31
CA TRP A 86 14.53 4.61 -1.69
C TRP A 86 15.38 3.83 -2.66
N HIS A 87 16.67 4.11 -2.67
CA HIS A 87 17.63 3.39 -3.50
C HIS A 87 18.45 2.49 -2.60
N ILE A 88 18.46 1.20 -2.91
CA ILE A 88 19.23 0.18 -2.21
C ILE A 88 20.28 -0.33 -3.19
N LYS A 89 21.44 0.32 -3.16
CA LYS A 89 22.67 -0.08 -3.86
C LYS A 89 23.71 -0.33 -2.77
N ASP A 90 24.44 -1.44 -2.84
CA ASP A 90 25.53 -1.84 -1.92
C ASP A 90 25.17 -2.54 -0.59
N GLN A 91 26.20 -3.11 0.07
CA GLN A 91 26.11 -4.00 1.24
C GLN A 91 25.62 -3.35 2.54
N ARG A 92 25.46 -2.01 2.61
CA ARG A 92 25.00 -1.28 3.81
C ARG A 92 23.50 -1.00 3.79
N GLN A 93 22.70 -2.01 3.45
CA GLN A 93 21.24 -1.92 3.29
C GLN A 93 20.51 -1.56 4.59
N GLY A 94 21.11 -1.86 5.76
CA GLY A 94 20.45 -1.74 7.06
C GLY A 94 19.94 -0.35 7.42
N LYS A 95 20.61 0.74 6.99
CA LYS A 95 20.14 2.11 7.26
C LYS A 95 18.88 2.44 6.44
N VAL A 96 18.91 2.12 5.15
CA VAL A 96 17.78 2.38 4.23
C VAL A 96 16.56 1.59 4.65
N ILE A 97 16.73 0.32 5.06
CA ILE A 97 15.64 -0.53 5.57
C ILE A 97 15.03 0.08 6.84
N LYS A 98 15.85 0.55 7.78
CA LYS A 98 15.35 1.23 8.99
C LYS A 98 14.53 2.47 8.66
N ASP A 99 14.99 3.28 7.71
CA ASP A 99 14.26 4.48 7.27
C ASP A 99 12.92 4.13 6.61
N ILE A 100 12.88 3.07 5.78
CA ILE A 100 11.65 2.55 5.17
C ILE A 100 10.66 2.09 6.25
N ILE A 101 11.12 1.28 7.21
CA ILE A 101 10.29 0.79 8.32
C ILE A 101 9.73 1.98 9.12
N GLN A 102 10.57 2.95 9.46
CA GLN A 102 10.14 4.13 10.20
C GLN A 102 9.07 4.91 9.43
N LYS A 103 9.24 5.10 8.11
CA LYS A 103 8.27 5.79 7.26
C LYS A 103 6.93 5.06 7.19
N ILE A 104 6.97 3.74 7.04
CA ILE A 104 5.78 2.88 7.04
C ILE A 104 5.06 2.97 8.40
N MET A 105 5.79 2.85 9.50
CA MET A 105 5.24 2.93 10.85
C MET A 105 4.58 4.28 11.13
N GLN A 106 5.19 5.39 10.69
CA GLN A 106 4.58 6.72 10.79
C GLN A 106 3.26 6.79 10.03
N LYS A 107 3.21 6.23 8.81
CA LYS A 107 2.00 6.23 7.98
C LYS A 107 0.87 5.38 8.56
N ILE A 108 1.20 4.21 9.10
CA ILE A 108 0.24 3.36 9.82
C ILE A 108 -0.26 4.08 11.07
N THR A 109 0.63 4.71 11.83
CA THR A 109 0.27 5.44 13.06
C THR A 109 -0.66 6.62 12.75
N MET A 110 -0.41 7.38 11.69
CA MET A 110 -1.32 8.46 11.24
C MET A 110 -2.71 7.96 10.83
N ARG A 111 -2.85 6.70 10.41
CA ARG A 111 -4.15 6.11 10.09
C ARG A 111 -4.95 5.71 11.32
N LYS A 112 -4.31 5.52 12.48
CA LYS A 112 -5.01 5.24 13.73
C LYS A 112 -5.85 6.46 14.11
N ARG A 113 -7.10 6.21 14.52
CA ARG A 113 -7.99 7.25 15.02
C ARG A 113 -7.51 7.71 16.39
N TYR A 114 -7.48 9.02 16.62
CA TYR A 114 -7.21 9.57 17.95
C TYR A 114 -8.22 9.03 18.98
N LEU A 115 -7.70 8.62 20.13
CA LEU A 115 -8.46 8.11 21.27
C LEU A 115 -8.14 8.93 22.52
N PRO A 116 -9.14 9.18 23.40
CA PRO A 116 -8.90 9.71 24.73
C PRO A 116 -8.02 8.75 25.55
N THR A 117 -7.19 9.28 26.45
CA THR A 117 -6.30 8.47 27.30
C THR A 117 -7.03 7.73 28.43
N ASN A 118 -8.20 8.21 28.85
CA ASN A 118 -8.92 7.69 30.02
C ASN A 118 -10.22 6.99 29.60
N LEU A 119 -10.09 5.81 28.98
CA LEU A 119 -11.23 4.96 28.65
C LEU A 119 -11.41 3.90 29.74
N VAL A 120 -12.61 3.80 30.31
CA VAL A 120 -12.93 2.87 31.40
C VAL A 120 -14.19 2.07 31.05
N GLY A 121 -14.19 0.77 31.32
CA GLY A 121 -15.38 -0.08 31.19
C GLY A 121 -15.86 -0.29 29.75
N ILE A 122 -14.94 -0.25 28.77
CA ILE A 122 -15.28 -0.42 27.35
C ILE A 122 -14.93 -1.81 26.79
N ASP A 123 -14.17 -2.62 27.52
CA ASP A 123 -13.62 -3.88 27.03
C ASP A 123 -14.72 -4.90 26.66
N ASP A 124 -15.71 -5.10 27.52
CA ASP A 124 -16.86 -5.98 27.25
C ASP A 124 -17.61 -5.57 25.99
N ARG A 125 -17.75 -4.25 25.77
CA ARG A 125 -18.45 -3.70 24.60
C ARG A 125 -17.64 -3.89 23.32
N ILE A 126 -16.31 -3.77 23.39
CA ILE A 126 -15.41 -4.08 22.28
C ILE A 126 -15.52 -5.55 21.91
N GLU A 127 -15.48 -6.45 22.90
CA GLU A 127 -15.56 -7.89 22.66
C GLU A 127 -16.90 -8.28 22.06
N ALA A 128 -18.01 -7.71 22.55
CA ALA A 128 -19.33 -7.90 21.97
C ALA A 128 -19.37 -7.47 20.49
N ILE A 129 -18.81 -6.31 20.16
CA ILE A 129 -18.75 -5.83 18.77
C ILE A 129 -17.89 -6.76 17.90
N LYS A 130 -16.72 -7.19 18.39
CA LYS A 130 -15.84 -8.12 17.66
C LYS A 130 -16.54 -9.46 17.38
N LYS A 131 -17.28 -10.00 18.34
CA LYS A 131 -18.10 -11.22 18.18
C LYS A 131 -19.18 -11.04 17.12
N LEU A 132 -19.87 -9.89 17.11
CA LEU A 132 -20.87 -9.58 16.07
C LEU A 132 -20.24 -9.44 14.67
N LEU A 133 -19.07 -8.80 14.59
CA LEU A 133 -18.34 -8.64 13.34
C LEU A 133 -17.80 -9.96 12.80
N ASN A 134 -17.42 -10.90 13.67
CA ASN A 134 -16.92 -12.23 13.33
C ASN A 134 -15.96 -12.21 12.12
N CYS A 135 -14.84 -11.51 12.27
CA CYS A 135 -13.95 -11.14 11.16
C CYS A 135 -13.36 -12.32 10.36
N ASP A 136 -13.50 -13.56 10.85
CA ASP A 136 -13.06 -14.78 10.18
C ASP A 136 -14.09 -15.33 9.17
N ALA A 137 -15.29 -14.75 9.11
CA ALA A 137 -16.30 -15.18 8.15
C ALA A 137 -16.09 -14.56 6.77
N SER A 138 -16.45 -15.32 5.73
CA SER A 138 -16.31 -14.91 4.32
C SER A 138 -17.45 -13.99 3.83
N ASP A 139 -18.36 -13.57 4.70
CA ASP A 139 -19.52 -12.75 4.38
C ASP A 139 -19.34 -11.27 4.78
N VAL A 140 -20.13 -10.37 4.17
CA VAL A 140 -20.10 -8.93 4.48
C VAL A 140 -21.10 -8.62 5.58
N ARG A 141 -20.61 -8.08 6.71
CA ARG A 141 -21.43 -7.75 7.89
C ARG A 141 -21.41 -6.27 8.22
N PHE A 142 -22.55 -5.79 8.71
CA PHE A 142 -22.71 -4.43 9.19
C PHE A 142 -23.17 -4.43 10.65
N VAL A 143 -22.48 -3.67 11.49
CA VAL A 143 -22.85 -3.47 12.91
C VAL A 143 -23.16 -2.00 13.14
N VAL A 144 -24.36 -1.72 13.63
CA VAL A 144 -24.81 -0.36 13.95
C VAL A 144 -24.77 -0.15 15.46
N ILE A 145 -24.01 0.86 15.91
CA ILE A 145 -23.92 1.24 17.32
C ILE A 145 -24.89 2.39 17.59
N HIS A 146 -25.90 2.16 18.41
CA HIS A 146 -26.93 3.16 18.76
C HIS A 146 -26.97 3.44 20.28
N GLY A 147 -27.68 4.50 20.67
CA GLY A 147 -27.79 4.95 22.07
C GLY A 147 -27.82 6.47 22.22
N ILE A 148 -27.95 6.95 23.45
CA ILE A 148 -28.09 8.38 23.80
C ILE A 148 -26.85 9.20 23.37
N GLY A 149 -27.02 10.50 23.15
CA GLY A 149 -25.91 11.42 22.90
C GLY A 149 -24.86 11.40 24.03
N GLY A 150 -23.59 11.62 23.69
CA GLY A 150 -22.50 11.68 24.69
C GLY A 150 -22.02 10.34 25.27
N ILE A 151 -22.75 9.23 25.09
CA ILE A 151 -22.42 7.92 25.68
C ILE A 151 -21.14 7.24 25.13
N GLY A 152 -20.46 7.88 24.16
CA GLY A 152 -19.19 7.38 23.63
C GLY A 152 -19.28 6.43 22.44
N LYS A 153 -20.40 6.36 21.70
CA LYS A 153 -20.57 5.49 20.52
C LYS A 153 -19.45 5.64 19.48
N THR A 154 -19.15 6.89 19.11
CA THR A 154 -18.07 7.20 18.15
C THR A 154 -16.70 6.80 18.70
N THR A 155 -16.48 6.96 20.00
CA THR A 155 -15.23 6.55 20.66
C THR A 155 -15.08 5.04 20.61
N LEU A 156 -16.14 4.29 20.96
CA LEU A 156 -16.16 2.83 20.89
C LEU A 156 -15.87 2.33 19.46
N ALA A 157 -16.52 2.92 18.44
CA ALA A 157 -16.25 2.60 17.04
C ALA A 157 -14.78 2.86 16.64
N LYS A 158 -14.19 3.97 17.10
CA LYS A 158 -12.76 4.28 16.84
C LYS A 158 -11.83 3.27 17.52
N VAL A 159 -12.13 2.82 18.74
CA VAL A 159 -11.31 1.82 19.45
C VAL A 159 -11.34 0.48 18.71
N VAL A 160 -12.53 -0.02 18.38
CA VAL A 160 -12.70 -1.26 17.62
C VAL A 160 -11.97 -1.17 16.27
N PHE A 161 -12.14 -0.05 15.54
CA PHE A 161 -11.43 0.19 14.29
C PHE A 161 -9.91 0.12 14.48
N ASN A 162 -9.36 0.80 15.48
CA ASN A 162 -7.91 0.79 15.73
C ASN A 162 -7.37 -0.60 16.08
N GLN A 163 -8.14 -1.44 16.77
CA GLN A 163 -7.74 -2.80 17.13
C GLN A 163 -7.82 -3.78 15.94
N LEU A 164 -8.78 -3.59 15.04
CA LEU A 164 -8.94 -4.46 13.86
C LEU A 164 -8.06 -4.01 12.69
N SER A 165 -7.80 -2.72 12.56
CA SER A 165 -6.94 -2.15 11.49
C SER A 165 -5.44 -2.25 11.78
N SER A 166 -5.04 -2.74 12.96
CA SER A 166 -3.65 -3.06 13.28
C SER A 166 -3.28 -4.53 13.11
N ILE A 167 -4.19 -5.34 12.57
CA ILE A 167 -3.96 -6.74 12.17
C ILE A 167 -3.46 -6.74 10.72
#